data_AF-A0A3D5JHM3-F1
#
_entry.id   AF-A0A3D5JHM3-F1
#
_cell.length_a   1.000
_cell.length_b   1.000
_cell.length_c   1.000
_cell.angle_alpha   90.00
_cell.angle_beta   90.00
_cell.angle_gamma   90.00
#
_symmetry.space_group_name_H-M   'P 1'
#
loop_
_entity.id
_entity.type
_entity.pdbx_description
1 polymer ?
#
loop_
_entity_poly.entity_id
_entity_poly.type
_entity_poly.pdbx_seq_one_letter_code
_entity_poly.pdbx_strand_id
1 'polypeptide(L)'
;MQESRFGQEDARGNWSPDKPISYGPAFAWPPQPKALFKWVFGLPGFLFPWNVPYAIAAIGIWLYLTPSLVHFETFSLYWFGVILARNLILAVLVYGTWHLWLYVWRKQDTTFKYNRRWPDETSERFTFNNQTYDNMFWTLASGVPIWTCYEVLLLWAYANGYATMIHPTENPIGFFALFFLVPFIHEVGFYFAHRFLHWPPLYRIAHQLHHRNTNPGPWSGLSMHPVEHVIYFASILIFFLVPAHPIHMINLASRLGVAPAQGHTGFDRVVTGEDASMDTSYYAHYLHHKYFEVNYADGMVPLDKWFGSFHDGTPEAHEAMKHRRRKRGSWPGATGSRT
;
A
#
# COMPACT_ATOMS: atom_id res chain seq x y z
N MET A 1 -11.41 26.08 -0.84
CA MET A 1 -11.96 25.04 0.07
C MET A 1 -11.65 25.31 1.55
N GLN A 2 -12.65 25.28 2.43
CA GLN A 2 -12.44 25.35 3.90
C GLN A 2 -12.20 23.94 4.47
N GLU A 3 -11.03 23.70 5.08
CA GLU A 3 -10.65 22.40 5.64
C GLU A 3 -11.61 21.95 6.76
N SER A 4 -12.03 22.87 7.62
CA SER A 4 -12.90 22.65 8.79
C SER A 4 -14.24 21.96 8.52
N ARG A 5 -14.61 21.80 7.25
CA ARG A 5 -15.78 21.00 6.83
C ARG A 5 -15.52 19.49 6.83
N PHE A 6 -14.26 19.06 6.91
CA PHE A 6 -13.83 17.68 6.72
C PHE A 6 -13.09 17.11 7.92
N GLY A 7 -12.66 17.94 8.87
CA GLY A 7 -11.83 17.52 9.98
C GLY A 7 -11.35 18.69 10.83
N GLN A 8 -10.51 18.35 11.79
CA GLN A 8 -10.01 19.26 12.81
C GLN A 8 -8.49 19.16 12.91
N GLU A 9 -7.89 20.27 13.32
CA GLU A 9 -6.46 20.36 13.57
C GLU A 9 -6.21 20.52 15.06
N ASP A 10 -5.28 19.73 15.60
CA ASP A 10 -4.87 19.86 16.99
C ASP A 10 -3.90 21.05 17.19
N ALA A 11 -3.65 21.44 18.44
CA ALA A 11 -2.75 22.56 18.75
C ALA A 11 -1.29 22.35 18.31
N ARG A 12 -0.92 21.13 17.87
CA ARG A 12 0.42 20.79 17.35
C ARG A 12 0.47 20.77 15.82
N GLY A 13 -0.64 21.10 15.16
CA GLY A 13 -0.77 21.13 13.71
C GLY A 13 -0.95 19.74 13.08
N ASN A 14 -1.50 18.77 13.81
CA ASN A 14 -1.89 17.49 13.23
C ASN A 14 -3.35 17.53 12.78
N TRP A 15 -3.59 17.22 11.52
CA TRP A 15 -4.92 17.11 10.94
C TRP A 15 -5.53 15.73 11.23
N SER A 16 -6.81 15.72 11.57
CA SER A 16 -7.62 14.50 11.76
C SER A 16 -8.98 14.67 11.07
N PRO A 17 -9.39 13.74 10.19
CA PRO A 17 -10.70 13.79 9.55
C PRO A 17 -11.83 13.62 10.58
N ASP A 18 -12.95 14.31 10.38
CA ASP A 18 -14.15 14.15 11.23
C ASP A 18 -14.81 12.78 11.04
N LYS A 19 -14.66 12.21 9.83
CA LYS A 19 -15.20 10.90 9.48
C LYS A 19 -14.32 9.79 10.08
N PRO A 20 -14.85 8.96 11.00
CA PRO A 20 -14.08 7.83 11.52
C PRO A 20 -13.76 6.82 10.43
N ILE A 21 -12.62 6.14 10.57
CA ILE A 21 -12.24 5.05 9.66
C ILE A 21 -13.29 3.94 9.77
N SER A 22 -13.70 3.40 8.63
CA SER A 22 -14.69 2.34 8.56
C SER A 22 -14.36 1.34 7.45
N TYR A 23 -14.70 0.08 7.65
CA TYR A 23 -14.61 -0.95 6.61
C TYR A 23 -15.84 -0.95 5.72
N GLY A 24 -15.70 -1.45 4.50
CA GLY A 24 -16.82 -1.70 3.61
C GLY A 24 -17.85 -2.69 4.21
N PRO A 25 -19.11 -2.65 3.75
CA PRO A 25 -20.20 -3.48 4.28
C PRO A 25 -20.11 -4.97 3.89
N ALA A 26 -19.07 -5.40 3.16
CA ALA A 26 -18.90 -6.78 2.70
C ALA A 26 -18.87 -7.81 3.84
N PHE A 27 -18.44 -7.39 5.03
CA PHE A 27 -18.37 -8.22 6.24
C PHE A 27 -19.32 -7.74 7.35
N ALA A 28 -20.32 -6.91 7.02
CA ALA A 28 -21.28 -6.43 8.00
C ALA A 28 -22.21 -7.55 8.48
N TRP A 29 -22.50 -7.56 9.79
CA TRP A 29 -23.51 -8.44 10.38
C TRP A 29 -24.53 -7.61 11.19
N PRO A 30 -25.85 -7.77 10.94
CA PRO A 30 -26.46 -8.62 9.92
C PRO A 30 -26.09 -8.19 8.48
N PRO A 31 -26.14 -9.09 7.47
CA PRO A 31 -25.78 -8.75 6.10
C PRO A 31 -26.65 -7.62 5.56
N GLN A 32 -26.04 -6.69 4.82
CA GLN A 32 -26.73 -5.50 4.28
C GLN A 32 -26.64 -5.45 2.74
N PRO A 33 -27.43 -6.23 1.98
CA PRO A 33 -27.28 -6.34 0.53
C PRO A 33 -27.37 -5.01 -0.22
N LYS A 34 -28.28 -4.11 0.20
CA LYS A 34 -28.42 -2.77 -0.40
C LYS A 34 -27.17 -1.90 -0.19
N ALA A 35 -26.58 -1.95 1.00
CA ALA A 35 -25.36 -1.20 1.31
C ALA A 35 -24.15 -1.81 0.56
N LEU A 36 -24.08 -3.14 0.49
CA LEU A 36 -23.07 -3.86 -0.27
C LEU A 36 -23.11 -3.48 -1.75
N PHE A 37 -24.29 -3.53 -2.37
CA PHE A 37 -24.45 -3.13 -3.77
C PHE A 37 -24.01 -1.68 -4.01
N LYS A 38 -24.45 -0.75 -3.17
CA LYS A 38 -24.04 0.67 -3.25
C LYS A 38 -22.54 0.85 -3.08
N TRP A 39 -21.91 0.10 -2.18
CA TRP A 39 -20.47 0.18 -1.97
C TRP A 39 -19.68 -0.45 -3.12
N VAL A 40 -20.15 -1.56 -3.71
CA VAL A 40 -19.45 -2.22 -4.82
C VAL A 40 -19.32 -1.28 -6.02
N PHE A 41 -20.41 -0.59 -6.37
CA PHE A 41 -20.49 0.28 -7.55
C PHE A 41 -20.35 1.78 -7.24
N GLY A 42 -20.10 2.14 -5.97
CA GLY A 42 -20.00 3.52 -5.52
C GLY A 42 -18.66 4.19 -5.86
N LEU A 43 -18.60 5.52 -5.66
CA LEU A 43 -17.40 6.33 -5.79
C LEU A 43 -17.27 7.28 -4.57
N PRO A 44 -16.40 7.00 -3.60
CA PRO A 44 -15.54 5.81 -3.50
C PRO A 44 -16.33 4.54 -3.14
N GLY A 45 -15.82 3.39 -3.56
CA GLY A 45 -16.41 2.06 -3.41
C GLY A 45 -15.39 0.95 -3.64
N PHE A 46 -15.85 -0.30 -3.79
CA PHE A 46 -14.96 -1.42 -4.08
C PHE A 46 -14.29 -1.28 -5.43
N LEU A 47 -15.05 -1.02 -6.50
CA LEU A 47 -14.51 -0.97 -7.85
C LEU A 47 -13.71 0.30 -8.12
N PHE A 48 -14.23 1.44 -7.68
CA PHE A 48 -13.70 2.77 -7.99
C PHE A 48 -13.37 3.57 -6.73
N PRO A 49 -12.35 4.44 -6.77
CA PRO A 49 -11.55 4.79 -7.93
C PRO A 49 -10.33 3.88 -8.16
N TRP A 50 -10.09 2.84 -7.36
CA TRP A 50 -8.78 2.18 -7.36
C TRP A 50 -8.74 0.79 -7.99
N ASN A 51 -9.66 -0.12 -7.64
CA ASN A 51 -9.50 -1.52 -8.03
C ASN A 51 -9.62 -1.76 -9.54
N VAL A 52 -10.58 -1.11 -10.20
CA VAL A 52 -10.73 -1.20 -11.67
C VAL A 52 -9.55 -0.55 -12.39
N PRO A 53 -9.09 0.67 -12.04
CA PRO A 53 -7.90 1.24 -12.68
C PRO A 53 -6.62 0.40 -12.51
N TYR A 54 -6.39 -0.22 -11.36
CA TYR A 54 -5.26 -1.16 -11.22
C TYR A 54 -5.41 -2.40 -12.10
N ALA A 55 -6.62 -2.96 -12.21
CA ALA A 55 -6.88 -4.09 -13.12
C ALA A 55 -6.65 -3.71 -14.59
N ILE A 56 -7.11 -2.53 -15.01
CA ILE A 56 -6.88 -2.00 -16.37
C ILE A 56 -5.39 -1.77 -16.62
N ALA A 57 -4.69 -1.16 -15.65
CA ALA A 57 -3.24 -0.96 -15.74
C ALA A 57 -2.49 -2.30 -15.90
N ALA A 58 -2.89 -3.32 -15.14
CA ALA A 58 -2.30 -4.66 -15.25
C ALA A 58 -2.52 -5.31 -16.62
N ILE A 59 -3.72 -5.15 -17.19
CA ILE A 59 -4.01 -5.58 -18.57
C ILE A 59 -3.08 -4.86 -19.55
N GLY A 60 -2.91 -3.54 -19.41
CA GLY A 60 -2.01 -2.76 -20.25
C GLY A 60 -0.53 -3.17 -20.10
N ILE A 61 -0.07 -3.40 -18.86
CA ILE A 61 1.28 -3.88 -18.56
C ILE A 61 1.52 -5.23 -19.22
N TRP A 62 0.58 -6.16 -19.10
CA TRP A 62 0.68 -7.47 -19.73
C TRP A 62 0.71 -7.40 -21.25
N LEU A 63 -0.25 -6.69 -21.86
CA LEU A 63 -0.42 -6.69 -23.32
C LEU A 63 0.68 -5.92 -24.06
N TYR A 64 1.19 -4.84 -23.47
CA TYR A 64 2.07 -3.90 -24.18
C TYR A 64 3.47 -3.79 -23.59
N LEU A 65 3.64 -4.10 -22.30
CA LEU A 65 4.89 -3.86 -21.59
C LEU A 65 5.55 -5.14 -21.09
N THR A 66 4.92 -6.31 -21.29
CA THR A 66 5.47 -7.60 -20.85
C THR A 66 5.81 -8.44 -22.08
N PRO A 67 7.08 -8.90 -22.22
CA PRO A 67 7.46 -9.79 -23.32
C PRO A 67 6.68 -11.11 -23.28
N SER A 68 6.62 -11.79 -24.43
CA SER A 68 6.01 -13.12 -24.53
C SER A 68 6.65 -14.13 -23.56
N LEU A 69 5.85 -15.07 -23.06
CA LEU A 69 6.30 -16.08 -22.08
C LEU A 69 7.44 -16.96 -22.59
N VAL A 70 7.56 -17.16 -23.91
CA VAL A 70 8.66 -17.91 -24.52
C VAL A 70 10.04 -17.38 -24.10
N HIS A 71 10.13 -16.08 -23.81
CA HIS A 71 11.36 -15.43 -23.36
C HIS A 71 11.73 -15.73 -21.91
N PHE A 72 10.81 -16.32 -21.14
CA PHE A 72 10.98 -16.68 -19.74
C PHE A 72 11.12 -18.19 -19.53
N GLU A 73 11.21 -19.01 -20.59
CA GLU A 73 11.47 -20.45 -20.46
C GLU A 73 12.83 -20.72 -19.81
N THR A 74 13.85 -19.90 -20.14
CA THR A 74 15.17 -19.93 -19.51
C THR A 74 15.50 -18.62 -18.81
N PHE A 75 16.33 -18.67 -17.77
CA PHE A 75 16.78 -17.48 -17.08
C PHE A 75 17.70 -16.64 -17.98
N SER A 76 17.33 -15.38 -18.18
CA SER A 76 18.08 -14.43 -18.99
C SER A 76 18.21 -13.11 -18.25
N LEU A 77 19.45 -12.65 -18.07
CA LEU A 77 19.73 -11.32 -17.50
C LEU A 77 19.16 -10.21 -18.38
N TYR A 78 19.06 -10.43 -19.69
CA TYR A 78 18.45 -9.46 -20.60
C TYR A 78 16.96 -9.28 -20.31
N TRP A 79 16.19 -10.38 -20.24
CA TRP A 79 14.76 -10.30 -19.96
C TRP A 79 14.45 -9.86 -18.53
N PHE A 80 15.28 -10.25 -17.56
CA PHE A 80 15.24 -9.66 -16.22
C PHE A 80 15.43 -8.14 -16.27
N GLY A 81 16.44 -7.66 -17.01
CA GLY A 81 16.71 -6.24 -17.20
C GLY A 81 15.56 -5.47 -17.85
N VAL A 82 14.86 -6.08 -18.82
CA VAL A 82 13.66 -5.50 -19.46
C VAL A 82 12.52 -5.33 -18.44
N ILE A 83 12.22 -6.36 -17.64
CA ILE A 83 11.19 -6.27 -16.60
C ILE A 83 11.59 -5.26 -15.51
N LEU A 84 12.87 -5.24 -15.12
CA LEU A 84 13.38 -4.29 -14.14
C LEU A 84 13.24 -2.85 -14.63
N ALA A 85 13.66 -2.56 -15.87
CA ALA A 85 13.53 -1.23 -16.46
C ALA A 85 12.07 -0.78 -16.53
N ARG A 86 11.16 -1.68 -16.94
CA ARG A 86 9.72 -1.42 -16.95
C ARG A 86 9.20 -1.07 -15.55
N ASN A 87 9.55 -1.86 -14.54
CA ASN A 87 9.10 -1.63 -13.15
C ASN A 87 9.69 -0.35 -12.55
N LEU A 88 10.94 -0.02 -12.87
CA LEU A 88 11.57 1.25 -12.49
C LEU A 88 10.82 2.44 -13.12
N ILE A 89 10.49 2.36 -14.41
CA ILE A 89 9.71 3.40 -15.10
C ILE A 89 8.34 3.55 -14.45
N LEU A 90 7.63 2.45 -14.19
CA LEU A 90 6.31 2.50 -13.52
C LEU A 90 6.41 3.13 -12.12
N ALA A 91 7.40 2.73 -11.32
CA ALA A 91 7.62 3.30 -9.99
C ALA A 91 7.95 4.79 -10.08
N VAL A 92 8.90 5.20 -10.92
CA VAL A 92 9.26 6.62 -11.10
C VAL A 92 8.07 7.45 -11.57
N LEU A 93 7.27 6.95 -12.50
CA LEU A 93 6.08 7.67 -12.97
C LEU A 93 5.05 7.84 -11.85
N VAL A 94 4.70 6.77 -11.13
CA VAL A 94 3.65 6.83 -10.10
C VAL A 94 4.11 7.61 -8.87
N TYR A 95 5.22 7.21 -8.26
CA TYR A 95 5.76 7.88 -7.07
C TYR A 95 6.20 9.30 -7.39
N GLY A 96 6.86 9.50 -8.53
CA GLY A 96 7.28 10.82 -9.00
C GLY A 96 6.11 11.75 -9.25
N THR A 97 5.00 11.28 -9.86
CA THR A 97 3.82 12.12 -10.08
C THR A 97 3.21 12.60 -8.76
N TRP A 98 3.01 11.68 -7.80
CA TRP A 98 2.51 12.04 -6.47
C TRP A 98 3.44 13.02 -5.76
N HIS A 99 4.74 12.77 -5.81
CA HIS A 99 5.75 13.59 -5.15
C HIS A 99 5.86 14.99 -5.80
N LEU A 100 5.91 15.06 -7.12
CA LEU A 100 5.97 16.32 -7.86
C LEU A 100 4.73 17.17 -7.56
N TRP A 101 3.55 16.57 -7.60
CA TRP A 101 2.29 17.29 -7.38
C TRP A 101 2.17 17.85 -5.95
N LEU A 102 2.40 17.01 -4.94
CA LEU A 102 2.13 17.34 -3.54
C LEU A 102 3.32 17.98 -2.81
N TYR A 103 4.56 17.64 -3.15
CA TYR A 103 5.74 18.03 -2.36
C TYR A 103 6.66 19.03 -3.08
N VAL A 104 6.76 18.95 -4.41
CA VAL A 104 7.61 19.87 -5.20
C VAL A 104 6.82 21.09 -5.66
N TRP A 105 5.75 20.88 -6.44
CA TRP A 105 4.89 21.96 -6.91
C TRP A 105 3.93 22.46 -5.83
N ARG A 106 3.71 21.66 -4.77
CA ARG A 106 2.87 21.99 -3.62
C ARG A 106 1.52 22.58 -4.04
N LYS A 107 0.84 21.91 -4.98
CA LYS A 107 -0.39 22.44 -5.62
C LYS A 107 -1.53 22.75 -4.64
N GLN A 108 -1.53 22.12 -3.48
CA GLN A 108 -2.48 22.37 -2.38
C GLN A 108 -1.78 22.81 -1.08
N ASP A 109 -0.49 23.19 -1.17
CA ASP A 109 0.38 23.50 -0.03
C ASP A 109 0.19 22.49 1.12
N THR A 110 -0.24 22.94 2.31
CA THR A 110 -0.49 22.07 3.45
C THR A 110 -1.95 21.67 3.63
N THR A 111 -2.87 22.13 2.79
CA THR A 111 -4.30 21.79 2.88
C THR A 111 -4.48 20.26 2.86
N PHE A 112 -5.15 19.73 3.88
CA PHE A 112 -5.39 18.32 4.20
C PHE A 112 -4.15 17.52 4.57
N LYS A 113 -3.01 18.15 4.83
CA LYS A 113 -1.79 17.44 5.22
C LYS A 113 -1.92 16.97 6.67
N TYR A 114 -1.73 15.67 6.92
CA TYR A 114 -1.86 15.10 8.27
C TYR A 114 -0.91 15.73 9.29
N ASN A 115 0.29 16.09 8.86
CA ASN A 115 1.28 16.83 9.64
C ASN A 115 1.78 17.99 8.79
N ARG A 116 1.60 19.24 9.24
CA ARG A 116 1.97 20.46 8.51
C ARG A 116 3.47 20.57 8.19
N ARG A 117 4.33 19.81 8.89
CA ARG A 117 5.77 19.77 8.58
C ARG A 117 6.02 19.06 7.25
N TRP A 118 7.00 19.57 6.51
CA TRP A 118 7.54 18.93 5.32
C TRP A 118 8.53 17.81 5.71
N PRO A 119 8.89 16.89 4.78
CA PRO A 119 9.89 15.86 5.02
C PRO A 119 11.24 16.44 5.45
N ASP A 120 12.01 15.69 6.22
CA ASP A 120 13.30 16.19 6.71
C ASP A 120 14.34 16.25 5.59
N GLU A 121 14.89 17.44 5.37
CA GLU A 121 15.94 17.66 4.38
C GLU A 121 17.35 17.36 4.90
N THR A 122 17.53 17.47 6.24
CA THR A 122 18.78 17.21 6.97
C THR A 122 18.45 16.44 8.26
N SER A 123 18.70 15.13 8.28
CA SER A 123 18.47 14.30 9.47
C SER A 123 19.29 13.01 9.46
N GLU A 124 20.10 12.80 10.51
CA GLU A 124 20.99 11.65 10.68
C GLU A 124 20.25 10.29 10.77
N ARG A 125 18.92 10.31 10.93
CA ARG A 125 18.11 9.08 10.93
C ARG A 125 18.06 8.42 9.54
N PHE A 126 18.30 9.17 8.47
CA PHE A 126 18.29 8.67 7.09
C PHE A 126 19.71 8.44 6.58
N THR A 127 19.92 7.40 5.77
CA THR A 127 21.27 6.99 5.32
C THR A 127 21.96 8.08 4.49
N PHE A 128 21.19 8.88 3.75
CA PHE A 128 21.71 10.00 2.96
C PHE A 128 21.51 11.37 3.61
N ASN A 129 21.25 11.40 4.93
CA ASN A 129 20.93 12.60 5.69
C ASN A 129 19.70 13.37 5.15
N ASN A 130 18.89 12.77 4.27
CA ASN A 130 17.73 13.37 3.63
C ASN A 130 16.65 12.31 3.45
N GLN A 131 15.42 12.60 3.90
CA GLN A 131 14.32 11.65 3.88
C GLN A 131 13.99 11.21 2.45
N THR A 132 13.82 12.15 1.53
CA THR A 132 13.38 11.85 0.16
C THR A 132 14.41 11.02 -0.59
N TYR A 133 15.71 11.37 -0.49
CA TYR A 133 16.77 10.61 -1.18
C TYR A 133 16.91 9.19 -0.64
N ASP A 134 16.84 9.02 0.68
CA ASP A 134 16.83 7.71 1.31
C ASP A 134 15.63 6.87 0.88
N ASN A 135 14.45 7.49 0.87
CA ASN A 135 13.22 6.82 0.48
C ASN A 135 13.23 6.38 -1.00
N MET A 136 13.74 7.25 -1.88
CA MET A 136 13.94 6.92 -3.31
C MET A 136 14.94 5.78 -3.48
N PHE A 137 16.05 5.80 -2.75
CA PHE A 137 17.05 4.74 -2.82
C PHE A 137 16.46 3.38 -2.43
N TRP A 138 15.82 3.27 -1.26
CA TRP A 138 15.25 2.00 -0.83
C TRP A 138 14.13 1.51 -1.75
N THR A 139 13.31 2.42 -2.27
CA THR A 139 12.27 2.07 -3.26
C THR A 139 12.87 1.56 -4.56
N LEU A 140 13.79 2.32 -5.18
CA LEU A 140 14.26 2.05 -6.54
C LEU A 140 15.41 1.03 -6.59
N ALA A 141 16.30 1.03 -5.59
CA ALA A 141 17.46 0.14 -5.56
C ALA A 141 17.22 -1.18 -4.79
N SER A 142 16.14 -1.27 -4.00
CA SER A 142 15.77 -2.52 -3.32
C SER A 142 14.36 -3.00 -3.65
N GLY A 143 13.33 -2.17 -3.42
CA GLY A 143 11.93 -2.58 -3.58
C GLY A 143 11.59 -3.02 -5.00
N VAL A 144 11.93 -2.20 -5.99
CA VAL A 144 11.65 -2.48 -7.41
C VAL A 144 12.43 -3.70 -7.95
N PRO A 145 13.74 -3.88 -7.65
CA PRO A 145 14.43 -5.11 -7.98
C PRO A 145 13.81 -6.37 -7.35
N ILE A 146 13.40 -6.31 -6.08
CA ILE A 146 12.79 -7.48 -5.42
C ILE A 146 11.41 -7.78 -6.01
N TRP A 147 10.58 -6.76 -6.26
CA TRP A 147 9.34 -6.91 -7.03
C TRP A 147 9.61 -7.62 -8.38
N THR A 148 10.62 -7.16 -9.11
CA THR A 148 11.02 -7.76 -10.39
C THR A 148 11.41 -9.23 -10.24
N CYS A 149 12.14 -9.60 -9.19
CA CYS A 149 12.48 -11.00 -8.91
C CYS A 149 11.23 -11.88 -8.75
N TYR A 150 10.23 -11.44 -7.97
CA TYR A 150 8.98 -12.18 -7.82
C TYR A 150 8.21 -12.32 -9.14
N GLU A 151 8.15 -11.24 -9.91
CA GLU A 151 7.44 -11.28 -11.19
C GLU A 151 8.13 -12.19 -12.20
N VAL A 152 9.45 -12.07 -12.38
CA VAL A 152 10.22 -12.92 -13.29
C VAL A 152 10.15 -14.38 -12.86
N LEU A 153 10.18 -14.67 -11.55
CA LEU A 153 9.99 -16.02 -11.03
C LEU A 153 8.63 -16.61 -11.46
N LEU A 154 7.55 -15.86 -11.33
CA LEU A 154 6.21 -16.33 -11.72
C LEU A 154 6.06 -16.42 -13.24
N LEU A 155 6.62 -15.49 -14.01
CA LEU A 155 6.63 -15.57 -15.47
C LEU A 155 7.39 -16.81 -15.96
N TRP A 156 8.55 -17.11 -15.36
CA TRP A 156 9.30 -18.34 -15.61
C TRP A 156 8.50 -19.59 -15.23
N ALA A 157 7.81 -19.56 -14.09
CA ALA A 157 6.97 -20.66 -13.64
C ALA A 157 5.80 -20.92 -14.60
N TYR A 158 5.16 -19.87 -15.12
CA TYR A 158 4.12 -20.00 -16.13
C TYR A 158 4.67 -20.53 -17.45
N ALA A 159 5.81 -20.01 -17.92
CA ALA A 159 6.44 -20.43 -19.17
C ALA A 159 6.82 -21.93 -19.17
N ASN A 160 7.19 -22.47 -18.01
CA ASN A 160 7.59 -23.86 -17.84
C ASN A 160 6.48 -24.78 -17.30
N GLY A 161 5.26 -24.27 -17.10
CA GLY A 161 4.13 -25.06 -16.58
C GLY A 161 4.20 -25.42 -15.09
N TYR A 162 5.09 -24.79 -14.31
CA TYR A 162 5.13 -24.94 -12.84
C TYR A 162 4.02 -24.18 -12.13
N ALA A 163 3.52 -23.09 -12.72
CA ALA A 163 2.32 -22.38 -12.29
C ALA A 163 1.18 -22.66 -13.27
N THR A 164 -0.02 -22.96 -12.77
CA THR A 164 -1.16 -23.32 -13.63
C THR A 164 -1.76 -22.08 -14.27
N MET A 165 -1.64 -21.98 -15.59
CA MET A 165 -2.26 -20.91 -16.37
C MET A 165 -3.72 -21.25 -16.68
N ILE A 166 -4.61 -20.27 -16.55
CA ILE A 166 -5.98 -20.35 -17.09
C ILE A 166 -6.15 -19.37 -18.24
N HIS A 167 -6.97 -19.75 -19.22
CA HIS A 167 -7.31 -18.89 -20.36
C HIS A 167 -8.78 -18.45 -20.30
N PRO A 168 -9.10 -17.21 -20.74
CA PRO A 168 -10.46 -16.69 -20.70
C PRO A 168 -11.43 -17.47 -21.60
N THR A 169 -10.94 -18.14 -22.65
CA THR A 169 -11.74 -18.98 -23.56
C THR A 169 -12.14 -20.31 -22.92
N GLU A 170 -11.30 -20.84 -22.04
CA GLU A 170 -11.49 -22.16 -21.40
C GLU A 170 -12.18 -22.03 -20.04
N ASN A 171 -11.89 -20.97 -19.30
CA ASN A 171 -12.46 -20.69 -17.99
C ASN A 171 -12.84 -19.21 -17.84
N PRO A 172 -13.87 -18.73 -18.57
CA PRO A 172 -14.26 -17.32 -18.54
C PRO A 172 -14.69 -16.87 -17.14
N ILE A 173 -15.49 -17.68 -16.44
CA ILE A 173 -16.02 -17.32 -15.11
C ILE A 173 -14.87 -17.19 -14.11
N GLY A 174 -13.97 -18.17 -14.03
CA GLY A 174 -12.82 -18.12 -13.13
C GLY A 174 -11.88 -16.97 -13.46
N PHE A 175 -11.61 -16.73 -14.74
CA PHE A 175 -10.78 -15.62 -15.21
C PHE A 175 -11.35 -14.26 -14.76
N PHE A 176 -12.64 -14.00 -14.96
CA PHE A 176 -13.24 -12.74 -14.52
C PHE A 176 -13.34 -12.65 -12.99
N ALA A 177 -13.68 -13.74 -12.29
CA ALA A 177 -13.76 -13.76 -10.84
C ALA A 177 -12.43 -13.40 -10.16
N LEU A 178 -11.29 -13.80 -10.74
CA LEU A 178 -9.97 -13.48 -10.19
C LEU A 178 -9.67 -11.98 -10.14
N PHE A 179 -10.20 -11.16 -11.07
CA PHE A 179 -10.04 -9.71 -10.96
C PHE A 179 -10.70 -9.13 -9.69
N PHE A 180 -11.80 -9.73 -9.23
CA PHE A 180 -12.45 -9.36 -7.98
C PHE A 180 -11.72 -9.95 -6.78
N LEU A 181 -11.08 -11.12 -6.92
CA LEU A 181 -10.37 -11.79 -5.83
C LEU A 181 -8.98 -11.18 -5.55
N VAL A 182 -8.28 -10.67 -6.56
CA VAL A 182 -6.93 -10.08 -6.41
C VAL A 182 -6.87 -8.98 -5.34
N PRO A 183 -7.82 -8.01 -5.27
CA PRO A 183 -7.86 -7.05 -4.16
C PRO A 183 -7.93 -7.70 -2.77
N PHE A 184 -8.63 -8.83 -2.61
CA PHE A 184 -8.71 -9.54 -1.33
C PHE A 184 -7.41 -10.26 -1.01
N ILE A 185 -6.79 -10.89 -2.01
CA ILE A 185 -5.46 -11.50 -1.87
C ILE A 185 -4.44 -10.44 -1.45
N HIS A 186 -4.48 -9.26 -2.08
CA HIS A 186 -3.64 -8.12 -1.73
C HIS A 186 -3.85 -7.70 -0.26
N GLU A 187 -5.09 -7.42 0.15
CA GLU A 187 -5.42 -6.98 1.50
C GLU A 187 -4.97 -7.99 2.57
N VAL A 188 -5.33 -9.26 2.38
CA VAL A 188 -5.04 -10.32 3.35
C VAL A 188 -3.55 -10.61 3.42
N GLY A 189 -2.89 -10.70 2.26
CA GLY A 189 -1.44 -10.91 2.16
C GLY A 189 -0.67 -9.76 2.81
N PHE A 190 -1.03 -8.52 2.48
CA PHE A 190 -0.44 -7.32 3.07
C PHE A 190 -0.60 -7.31 4.60
N TYR A 191 -1.81 -7.55 5.10
CA TYR A 191 -2.09 -7.53 6.53
C TYR A 191 -1.20 -8.50 7.32
N PHE A 192 -1.11 -9.76 6.88
CA PHE A 192 -0.33 -10.76 7.60
C PHE A 192 1.17 -10.53 7.47
N ALA A 193 1.65 -10.12 6.28
CA ALA A 193 3.05 -9.71 6.10
C ALA A 193 3.40 -8.55 7.02
N HIS A 194 2.57 -7.50 7.02
CA HIS A 194 2.78 -6.29 7.81
C HIS A 194 2.73 -6.58 9.32
N ARG A 195 1.69 -7.27 9.80
CA ARG A 195 1.59 -7.66 11.22
C ARG A 195 2.75 -8.55 11.66
N PHE A 196 3.24 -9.44 10.78
CA PHE A 196 4.40 -10.28 11.05
C PHE A 196 5.69 -9.47 11.13
N LEU A 197 5.88 -8.45 10.29
CA LEU A 197 7.03 -7.54 10.33
C LEU A 197 7.10 -6.72 11.64
N HIS A 198 5.96 -6.52 12.31
CA HIS A 198 5.91 -5.93 13.65
C HIS A 198 6.23 -6.90 14.79
N TRP A 199 6.49 -8.18 14.49
CA TRP A 199 7.11 -9.07 15.45
C TRP A 199 8.52 -8.55 15.80
N PRO A 200 8.90 -8.44 17.08
CA PRO A 200 10.00 -7.55 17.44
C PRO A 200 11.38 -7.82 16.85
N PRO A 201 11.80 -9.08 16.63
CA PRO A 201 13.03 -9.36 15.89
C PRO A 201 12.99 -8.79 14.46
N LEU A 202 11.90 -9.03 13.73
CA LEU A 202 11.72 -8.50 12.37
C LEU A 202 11.60 -6.98 12.36
N TYR A 203 10.92 -6.41 13.36
CA TYR A 203 10.83 -4.97 13.48
C TYR A 203 12.22 -4.35 13.59
N ARG A 204 13.05 -4.85 14.49
CA ARG A 204 14.40 -4.29 14.73
C ARG A 204 15.34 -4.45 13.54
N ILE A 205 15.29 -5.58 12.83
CA ILE A 205 16.23 -5.85 11.73
C ILE A 205 15.76 -5.28 10.39
N ALA A 206 14.45 -5.11 10.18
CA ALA A 206 13.89 -4.76 8.87
C ALA A 206 12.90 -3.60 8.96
N HIS A 207 11.82 -3.76 9.74
CA HIS A 207 10.68 -2.84 9.65
C HIS A 207 10.92 -1.45 10.24
N GLN A 208 11.87 -1.32 11.17
CA GLN A 208 12.25 -0.04 11.74
C GLN A 208 12.73 0.94 10.68
N LEU A 209 13.32 0.46 9.56
CA LEU A 209 13.75 1.33 8.46
C LEU A 209 12.57 2.09 7.85
N HIS A 210 11.50 1.36 7.52
CA HIS A 210 10.27 1.95 7.01
C HIS A 210 9.69 2.98 7.99
N HIS A 211 9.67 2.61 9.27
CA HIS A 211 9.13 3.43 10.38
C HIS A 211 10.00 4.62 10.79
N ARG A 212 11.18 4.83 10.19
CA ARG A 212 11.90 6.12 10.31
C ARG A 212 11.07 7.26 9.72
N ASN A 213 10.18 6.95 8.78
CA ASN A 213 9.30 7.91 8.10
C ASN A 213 8.04 8.24 8.92
N THR A 214 8.21 8.79 10.12
CA THR A 214 7.09 9.20 11.00
C THR A 214 6.19 10.31 10.40
N ASN A 215 6.67 11.03 9.40
CA ASN A 215 5.92 11.93 8.54
C ASN A 215 6.06 11.42 7.09
N PRO A 216 5.23 10.45 6.68
CA PRO A 216 5.41 9.79 5.39
C PRO A 216 5.16 10.73 4.22
N GLY A 217 5.78 10.39 3.09
CA GLY A 217 5.56 11.00 1.79
C GLY A 217 5.53 9.91 0.72
N PRO A 218 5.17 10.20 -0.55
CA PRO A 218 4.92 9.16 -1.55
C PRO A 218 6.06 8.13 -1.65
N TRP A 219 7.31 8.58 -1.69
CA TRP A 219 8.51 7.73 -1.75
C TRP A 219 8.74 6.86 -0.51
N SER A 220 8.16 7.19 0.65
CA SER A 220 8.28 6.36 1.85
C SER A 220 7.52 5.04 1.74
N GLY A 221 6.59 4.93 0.79
CA GLY A 221 5.66 3.81 0.72
C GLY A 221 6.31 2.45 0.45
N LEU A 222 7.34 2.40 -0.40
CA LEU A 222 8.15 1.20 -0.64
C LEU A 222 9.61 1.43 -0.18
N SER A 223 9.81 2.41 0.70
CA SER A 223 11.11 2.59 1.37
C SER A 223 11.17 1.62 2.55
N MET A 224 11.69 0.43 2.28
CA MET A 224 11.77 -0.66 3.25
C MET A 224 13.14 -1.36 3.17
N HIS A 225 13.46 -2.12 4.21
CA HIS A 225 14.63 -2.99 4.20
C HIS A 225 14.43 -4.15 3.21
N PRO A 226 15.49 -4.70 2.56
CA PRO A 226 15.35 -5.83 1.63
C PRO A 226 14.60 -7.04 2.19
N VAL A 227 14.83 -7.40 3.47
CA VAL A 227 14.09 -8.49 4.15
C VAL A 227 12.59 -8.20 4.22
N GLU A 228 12.23 -6.94 4.45
CA GLU A 228 10.83 -6.53 4.45
C GLU A 228 10.23 -6.60 3.06
N HIS A 229 10.93 -6.16 2.01
CA HIS A 229 10.46 -6.31 0.63
C HIS A 229 10.19 -7.78 0.26
N VAL A 230 11.08 -8.71 0.66
CA VAL A 230 10.88 -10.15 0.44
C VAL A 230 9.58 -10.62 1.11
N ILE A 231 9.34 -10.26 2.36
CA ILE A 231 8.12 -10.65 3.09
C ILE A 231 6.88 -9.97 2.48
N TYR A 232 6.97 -8.70 2.12
CA TYR A 232 5.89 -7.90 1.56
C TYR A 232 5.40 -8.45 0.21
N PHE A 233 6.32 -8.76 -0.71
CA PHE A 233 5.98 -9.30 -2.03
C PHE A 233 5.66 -10.81 -2.03
N ALA A 234 5.87 -11.52 -0.92
CA ALA A 234 5.62 -12.96 -0.82
C ALA A 234 4.17 -13.37 -1.14
N SER A 235 3.20 -12.47 -0.99
CA SER A 235 1.80 -12.73 -1.37
C SER A 235 1.63 -13.05 -2.86
N ILE A 236 2.56 -12.64 -3.73
CA ILE A 236 2.58 -13.01 -5.16
C ILE A 236 2.72 -14.53 -5.35
N LEU A 237 3.39 -15.24 -4.43
CA LEU A 237 3.60 -16.68 -4.52
C LEU A 237 2.31 -17.50 -4.45
N ILE A 238 1.18 -16.89 -4.06
CA ILE A 238 -0.13 -17.54 -4.06
C ILE A 238 -0.49 -18.12 -5.45
N PHE A 239 0.06 -17.57 -6.53
CA PHE A 239 -0.20 -18.03 -7.90
C PHE A 239 0.54 -19.33 -8.28
N PHE A 240 1.41 -19.86 -7.42
CA PHE A 240 1.82 -21.26 -7.52
C PHE A 240 0.69 -22.23 -7.09
N LEU A 241 -0.25 -21.76 -6.27
CA LEU A 241 -1.33 -22.57 -5.72
C LEU A 241 -2.68 -22.30 -6.40
N VAL A 242 -2.90 -21.05 -6.82
CA VAL A 242 -4.15 -20.61 -7.44
C VAL A 242 -3.96 -20.53 -8.95
N PRO A 243 -4.66 -21.37 -9.75
CA PRO A 243 -4.65 -21.26 -11.20
C PRO A 243 -5.09 -19.88 -11.65
N ALA A 244 -4.26 -19.20 -12.44
CA ALA A 244 -4.49 -17.82 -12.84
C ALA A 244 -3.78 -17.51 -14.16
N HIS A 245 -4.31 -16.54 -14.89
CA HIS A 245 -3.59 -15.93 -16.00
C HIS A 245 -2.52 -14.95 -15.47
N PRO A 246 -1.36 -14.79 -16.14
CA PRO A 246 -0.33 -13.83 -15.75
C PRO A 246 -0.82 -12.40 -15.49
N ILE A 247 -1.88 -11.96 -16.15
CA ILE A 247 -2.52 -10.65 -15.89
C ILE A 247 -2.96 -10.49 -14.43
N HIS A 248 -3.51 -11.53 -13.79
CA HIS A 248 -3.92 -11.44 -12.38
C HIS A 248 -2.72 -11.37 -11.45
N MET A 249 -1.64 -12.10 -11.79
CA MET A 249 -0.36 -12.03 -11.08
C MET A 249 0.25 -10.64 -11.20
N ILE A 250 0.30 -10.07 -12.41
CA ILE A 250 0.77 -8.71 -12.65
C ILE A 250 -0.11 -7.69 -11.93
N ASN A 251 -1.43 -7.87 -11.89
CA ASN A 251 -2.33 -6.99 -11.13
C ASN A 251 -1.97 -6.95 -9.64
N LEU A 252 -1.68 -8.10 -9.02
CA LEU A 252 -1.21 -8.13 -7.64
C LEU A 252 0.18 -7.52 -7.49
N ALA A 253 1.14 -7.94 -8.33
CA ALA A 253 2.54 -7.54 -8.24
C ALA A 253 2.73 -6.04 -8.48
N SER A 254 2.15 -5.49 -9.56
CA SER A 254 2.23 -4.06 -9.85
C SER A 254 1.50 -3.21 -8.83
N ARG A 255 0.37 -3.70 -8.28
CA ARG A 255 -0.32 -3.01 -7.19
C ARG A 255 0.55 -2.92 -5.94
N LEU A 256 1.13 -4.02 -5.48
CA LEU A 256 2.09 -4.02 -4.36
C LEU A 256 3.27 -3.07 -4.66
N GLY A 257 3.70 -3.01 -5.92
CA GLY A 257 4.80 -2.15 -6.34
C GLY A 257 4.51 -0.66 -6.34
N VAL A 258 3.27 -0.23 -6.66
CA VAL A 258 2.97 1.21 -6.90
C VAL A 258 1.88 1.82 -6.01
N ALA A 259 0.96 1.02 -5.47
CA ALA A 259 -0.08 1.50 -4.57
C ALA A 259 0.47 2.11 -3.25
N PRO A 260 1.62 1.67 -2.70
CA PRO A 260 2.14 2.29 -1.50
C PRO A 260 2.45 3.80 -1.66
N ALA A 261 2.73 4.29 -2.87
CA ALA A 261 2.89 5.73 -3.13
C ALA A 261 1.63 6.52 -2.72
N GLN A 262 0.47 5.98 -3.08
CA GLN A 262 -0.84 6.55 -2.77
C GLN A 262 -1.15 6.47 -1.26
N GLY A 263 -0.79 5.33 -0.65
CA GLY A 263 -0.95 5.07 0.79
C GLY A 263 -0.15 5.99 1.70
N HIS A 264 0.89 6.63 1.16
CA HIS A 264 1.85 7.43 1.90
C HIS A 264 1.91 8.87 1.42
N THR A 265 0.86 9.36 0.75
CA THR A 265 0.84 10.75 0.27
C THR A 265 1.03 11.78 1.38
N GLY A 266 0.70 11.45 2.64
CA GLY A 266 0.79 12.38 3.76
C GLY A 266 -0.38 13.37 3.85
N PHE A 267 -1.40 13.20 2.99
CA PHE A 267 -2.60 14.02 2.92
C PHE A 267 -3.86 13.16 3.05
N ASP A 268 -4.86 13.68 3.74
CA ASP A 268 -6.22 13.12 3.83
C ASP A 268 -6.96 13.20 2.49
N ARG A 269 -6.76 14.29 1.76
CA ARG A 269 -7.48 14.56 0.51
C ARG A 269 -6.59 15.24 -0.49
N VAL A 270 -6.89 15.02 -1.77
CA VAL A 270 -6.30 15.75 -2.89
C VAL A 270 -7.28 16.78 -3.40
N VAL A 271 -6.85 18.04 -3.49
CA VAL A 271 -7.66 19.12 -4.05
C VAL A 271 -7.69 18.97 -5.58
N THR A 272 -8.89 18.85 -6.16
CA THR A 272 -9.10 18.63 -7.60
C THR A 272 -9.76 19.81 -8.31
N GLY A 273 -10.21 20.81 -7.55
CA GLY A 273 -10.77 22.07 -8.02
C GLY A 273 -10.98 23.03 -6.83
N GLU A 274 -11.49 24.23 -7.08
CA GLU A 274 -11.64 25.27 -6.04
C GLU A 274 -12.46 24.80 -4.82
N ASP A 275 -13.53 24.03 -5.10
CA ASP A 275 -14.43 23.43 -4.11
C ASP A 275 -14.59 21.91 -4.27
N ALA A 276 -13.67 21.25 -4.99
CA ALA A 276 -13.68 19.80 -5.19
C ALA A 276 -12.42 19.13 -4.61
N SER A 277 -12.60 18.00 -3.92
CA SER A 277 -11.51 17.20 -3.38
C SER A 277 -11.83 15.71 -3.42
N MET A 278 -10.81 14.90 -3.63
CA MET A 278 -10.90 13.45 -3.60
C MET A 278 -10.26 12.92 -2.32
N ASP A 279 -10.96 12.04 -1.63
CA ASP A 279 -10.47 11.31 -0.47
C ASP A 279 -9.32 10.38 -0.91
N THR A 280 -8.16 10.44 -0.25
CA THR A 280 -7.07 9.49 -0.52
C THR A 280 -7.28 8.18 0.23
N SER A 281 -8.02 8.20 1.33
CA SER A 281 -8.47 7.04 2.14
C SER A 281 -7.37 6.30 2.91
N TYR A 282 -6.34 7.01 3.38
CA TYR A 282 -5.20 6.40 4.11
C TYR A 282 -4.94 6.94 5.51
N TYR A 283 -5.97 7.51 6.17
CA TYR A 283 -5.81 7.97 7.55
C TYR A 283 -5.48 6.82 8.51
N ALA A 284 -6.02 5.62 8.26
CA ALA A 284 -5.72 4.42 9.04
C ALA A 284 -4.22 4.11 9.05
N HIS A 285 -3.58 4.19 7.88
CA HIS A 285 -2.16 3.95 7.71
C HIS A 285 -1.30 5.11 8.23
N TYR A 286 -1.78 6.36 8.14
CA TYR A 286 -1.13 7.47 8.84
C TYR A 286 -1.12 7.28 10.36
N LEU A 287 -2.26 6.85 10.95
CA LEU A 287 -2.32 6.49 12.37
C LEU A 287 -1.41 5.32 12.72
N HIS A 288 -1.24 4.37 11.79
CA HIS A 288 -0.28 3.29 11.93
C HIS A 288 1.16 3.83 12.05
N HIS A 289 1.61 4.71 11.17
CA HIS A 289 2.93 5.36 11.29
C HIS A 289 3.09 6.22 12.55
N LYS A 290 1.98 6.77 13.06
CA LYS A 290 1.98 7.58 14.29
C LYS A 290 2.04 6.75 15.57
N TYR A 291 1.42 5.56 15.59
CA TYR A 291 1.22 4.77 16.80
C TYR A 291 1.83 3.36 16.76
N PHE A 292 2.28 2.88 15.60
CA PHE A 292 2.97 1.61 15.30
C PHE A 292 2.21 0.30 15.59
N GLU A 293 1.23 0.29 16.51
CA GLU A 293 0.57 -0.93 16.97
C GLU A 293 -0.92 -1.06 16.56
N VAL A 294 -1.36 -0.20 15.64
CA VAL A 294 -2.76 -0.14 15.18
C VAL A 294 -2.82 -0.15 13.66
N ASN A 295 -3.96 -0.59 13.10
CA ASN A 295 -4.28 -0.48 11.67
C ASN A 295 -3.21 -1.07 10.74
N TYR A 296 -2.96 -2.38 10.82
CA TYR A 296 -2.04 -3.06 9.92
C TYR A 296 -2.64 -3.32 8.53
N ALA A 297 -3.97 -3.28 8.39
CA ALA A 297 -4.71 -3.54 7.14
C ALA A 297 -4.87 -2.27 6.29
N ASP A 298 -5.17 -2.46 5.00
CA ASP A 298 -5.36 -1.37 4.03
C ASP A 298 -6.81 -0.83 4.02
N GLY A 299 -7.79 -1.61 4.51
CA GLY A 299 -9.13 -1.13 4.86
C GLY A 299 -10.30 -1.84 4.18
N MET A 300 -10.06 -2.89 3.39
CA MET A 300 -11.13 -3.62 2.69
C MET A 300 -11.73 -4.77 3.51
N VAL A 301 -10.89 -5.50 4.23
CA VAL A 301 -11.31 -6.62 5.11
C VAL A 301 -11.07 -6.18 6.56
N PRO A 302 -12.02 -6.38 7.49
CA PRO A 302 -11.92 -5.88 8.88
C PRO A 302 -10.94 -6.68 9.76
N LEU A 303 -9.75 -6.99 9.23
CA LEU A 303 -8.71 -7.79 9.88
C LEU A 303 -8.24 -7.15 11.19
N ASP A 304 -8.03 -5.83 11.23
CA ASP A 304 -7.66 -5.17 12.50
C ASP A 304 -8.76 -5.25 13.56
N LYS A 305 -10.05 -5.29 13.17
CA LYS A 305 -11.13 -5.52 14.13
C LYS A 305 -11.10 -6.95 14.64
N TRP A 306 -10.95 -7.93 13.74
CA TRP A 306 -10.92 -9.34 14.10
C TRP A 306 -9.74 -9.72 14.99
N PHE A 307 -8.59 -9.08 14.81
CA PHE A 307 -7.38 -9.39 15.58
C PHE A 307 -6.96 -8.28 16.55
N GLY A 308 -7.85 -7.34 16.88
CA GLY A 308 -7.74 -6.41 18.02
C GLY A 308 -6.74 -5.26 17.87
N SER A 309 -6.42 -4.84 16.65
CA SER A 309 -5.51 -3.73 16.33
C SER A 309 -6.21 -2.50 15.73
N PHE A 310 -7.55 -2.49 15.65
CA PHE A 310 -8.27 -1.39 15.01
C PHE A 310 -8.24 -0.09 15.83
N HIS A 311 -8.03 1.03 15.13
CA HIS A 311 -8.12 2.38 15.66
C HIS A 311 -8.74 3.31 14.61
N ASP A 312 -9.96 3.79 14.86
CA ASP A 312 -10.74 4.55 13.87
C ASP A 312 -10.51 6.07 13.87
N GLY A 313 -9.67 6.56 14.79
CA GLY A 313 -9.37 7.98 14.95
C GLY A 313 -10.15 8.64 16.08
N THR A 314 -11.11 7.94 16.68
CA THR A 314 -11.92 8.46 17.78
C THR A 314 -11.16 8.51 19.11
N PRO A 315 -11.53 9.39 20.05
CA PRO A 315 -11.01 9.39 21.42
C PRO A 315 -11.16 8.03 22.12
N GLU A 316 -12.26 7.33 21.87
CA GLU A 316 -12.56 6.02 22.45
C GLU A 316 -11.54 4.96 21.97
N ALA A 317 -11.26 4.92 20.66
CA ALA A 317 -10.24 4.03 20.11
C ALA A 317 -8.84 4.36 20.64
N HIS A 318 -8.55 5.65 20.87
CA HIS A 318 -7.28 6.10 21.44
C HIS A 318 -7.09 5.64 22.89
N GLU A 319 -8.13 5.77 23.73
CA GLU A 319 -8.09 5.26 25.10
C GLU A 319 -8.01 3.73 25.15
N ALA A 320 -8.72 3.02 24.26
CA ALA A 320 -8.61 1.57 24.13
C ALA A 320 -7.16 1.13 23.80
N MET A 321 -6.49 1.84 22.90
CA MET A 321 -5.07 1.61 22.58
C MET A 321 -4.18 1.83 23.82
N LYS A 322 -4.31 2.98 24.51
CA LYS A 322 -3.53 3.26 25.74
C LYS A 322 -3.72 2.17 26.80
N HIS A 323 -4.96 1.70 26.97
CA HIS A 323 -5.26 0.63 27.91
C HIS A 323 -4.56 -0.69 27.53
N ARG A 324 -4.52 -1.05 26.24
CA ARG A 324 -3.74 -2.22 25.75
C ARG A 324 -2.24 -2.06 26.07
N ARG A 325 -1.65 -0.88 25.84
CA ARG A 325 -0.24 -0.60 26.17
C ARG A 325 0.06 -0.78 27.66
N ARG A 326 -0.81 -0.26 28.53
CA ARG A 326 -0.67 -0.40 29.99
C ARG A 326 -0.68 -1.87 30.42
N LYS A 327 -1.56 -2.68 29.83
CA LYS A 327 -1.66 -4.13 30.14
C LYS A 327 -0.45 -4.96 29.68
N ARG A 328 0.15 -4.62 28.55
CA ARG A 328 1.29 -5.38 28.00
C ARG A 328 2.62 -5.16 28.74
N GLY A 329 2.69 -4.13 29.59
CA GLY A 329 3.98 -3.59 30.06
C GLY A 329 4.69 -2.86 28.92
N SER A 330 5.51 -1.85 29.23
CA SER A 330 6.20 -1.07 28.21
C SER A 330 7.08 -1.96 27.33
N TRP A 331 6.70 -2.13 26.06
CA TRP A 331 7.56 -2.73 25.04
C TRP A 331 8.76 -1.79 24.77
N PRO A 332 10.02 -2.23 24.89
CA PRO A 332 11.19 -1.37 24.66
C PRO A 332 11.33 -0.84 23.22
N GLY A 333 10.61 -1.41 22.25
CA GLY A 333 10.65 -0.95 20.85
C GLY A 333 9.76 0.24 20.52
N ALA A 334 8.94 0.72 21.48
CA ALA A 334 8.04 1.86 21.30
C ALA A 334 8.62 3.19 21.83
N THR A 335 9.91 3.24 22.15
CA THR A 335 10.62 4.50 22.49
C THR A 335 11.21 5.16 21.25
N GLY A 336 10.42 5.27 20.17
CA GLY A 336 10.76 6.10 19.02
C GLY A 336 10.46 7.56 19.31
N SER A 337 11.52 8.38 19.39
CA SER A 337 11.55 9.85 19.46
C SER A 337 10.66 10.53 20.51
N ARG A 338 11.12 10.54 21.77
CA ARG A 338 11.00 11.73 22.62
C ARG A 338 12.27 12.58 22.46
N THR A 339 12.41 13.24 21.31
CA THR A 339 13.32 14.38 21.11
C THR A 339 12.76 15.21 19.98
#